data_AF-K1V6C8-F1
#
_entry.id   AF-K1V6C8-F1
#
_cell.length_a   1.000
_cell.length_b   1.000
_cell.length_c   1.000
_cell.angle_alpha   90.00
_cell.angle_beta   90.00
_cell.angle_gamma   90.00
#
_symmetry.space_group_name_H-M   'P 1'
#
loop_
_entity.id
_entity.type
_entity.pdbx_description
1 polymer ?
#
loop_
_entity_poly.entity_id
_entity_poly.type
_entity_poly.pdbx_seq_one_letter_code
_entity_poly.pdbx_strand_id
1 'polypeptide(L)'
;MNASTAANRKDLVEDHQKSKVTAKELQRLEKQRKLAQTLRLKADAEENGVDLERKKAWEWSIEQNEQWEKKQAQKDGNEDGSFSNYQDHAWRRYNKNLRTTKPDLIAYNKQKESALGLAPGTLVPAGATNDSLAAAGSSKSGLSGAEDLYRSSETMSYGDHKPSDDAVDRVMSKINKEWVLTHGARCAISSILLFVLGEGAIAGAVPKACEALGFKLTSSVTNRRRKKDSDDESGDVTYINKRNKVFNKKVARYFDKYTKDIRANLERGTAL
;
A
#
# COMPACT_ATOMS: atom_id res chain seq x y z
N MET A 1 -7.52 -34.88 -48.57
CA MET A 1 -7.32 -35.68 -47.34
C MET A 1 -6.32 -35.05 -46.36
N ASN A 2 -5.26 -34.34 -46.79
CA ASN A 2 -4.23 -33.82 -45.87
C ASN A 2 -4.57 -32.49 -45.15
N ALA A 3 -5.55 -31.75 -45.64
CA ALA A 3 -5.93 -30.45 -45.06
C ALA A 3 -6.64 -30.60 -43.70
N SER A 4 -7.50 -31.61 -43.56
CA SER A 4 -8.22 -31.90 -42.31
C SER A 4 -7.26 -32.41 -41.23
N THR A 5 -6.32 -33.28 -41.57
CA THR A 5 -5.28 -33.74 -40.63
C THR A 5 -4.35 -32.61 -40.19
N ALA A 6 -4.05 -31.65 -41.08
CA ALA A 6 -3.25 -30.48 -40.74
C ALA A 6 -4.00 -29.48 -39.85
N ALA A 7 -5.31 -29.28 -40.09
CA ALA A 7 -6.16 -28.45 -39.23
C ALA A 7 -6.26 -29.03 -37.81
N ASN A 8 -6.55 -30.33 -37.69
CA ASN A 8 -6.63 -31.00 -36.39
C ASN A 8 -5.32 -30.91 -35.60
N ARG A 9 -4.16 -31.00 -36.27
CA ARG A 9 -2.85 -30.83 -35.62
C ARG A 9 -2.65 -29.39 -35.11
N LYS A 10 -3.11 -28.39 -35.85
CA LYS A 10 -3.05 -26.98 -35.42
C LYS A 10 -3.94 -26.77 -34.20
N ASP A 11 -5.16 -27.27 -34.22
CA ASP A 11 -6.11 -27.14 -33.10
C ASP A 11 -5.56 -27.79 -31.81
N LEU A 12 -4.98 -28.98 -31.91
CA LEU A 12 -4.32 -29.64 -30.76
C LEU A 12 -3.14 -28.82 -30.20
N VAL A 13 -2.35 -28.20 -31.07
CA VAL A 13 -1.23 -27.35 -30.67
C VAL A 13 -1.74 -26.06 -30.04
N GLU A 14 -2.80 -25.47 -30.59
CA GLU A 14 -3.43 -24.26 -30.07
C GLU A 14 -4.06 -24.49 -28.70
N ASP A 15 -4.74 -25.62 -28.48
CA ASP A 15 -5.34 -25.96 -27.20
C ASP A 15 -4.27 -26.23 -26.14
N HIS A 16 -3.18 -26.91 -26.52
CA HIS A 16 -2.00 -27.04 -25.66
C HIS A 16 -1.36 -25.69 -25.35
N GLN A 17 -1.32 -24.73 -26.30
CA GLN A 17 -0.82 -23.38 -26.05
C GLN A 17 -1.76 -22.57 -25.14
N LYS A 18 -3.09 -22.66 -25.34
CA LYS A 18 -4.10 -22.01 -24.49
C LYS A 18 -4.02 -22.52 -23.06
N SER A 19 -3.78 -23.83 -22.86
CA SER A 19 -3.61 -24.43 -21.53
C SER A 19 -2.40 -23.90 -20.76
N LYS A 20 -1.38 -23.41 -21.47
CA LYS A 20 -0.17 -22.81 -20.87
C LYS A 20 -0.35 -21.36 -20.45
N VAL A 21 -1.37 -20.65 -20.96
CA VAL A 21 -1.56 -19.24 -20.62
C VAL A 21 -2.23 -19.14 -19.26
N THR A 22 -1.46 -18.71 -18.28
CA THR A 22 -1.98 -18.45 -16.93
C THR A 22 -2.88 -17.21 -16.92
N ALA A 23 -3.78 -17.10 -15.94
CA ALA A 23 -4.65 -15.92 -15.80
C ALA A 23 -3.87 -14.59 -15.73
N LYS A 24 -2.65 -14.61 -15.17
CA LYS A 24 -1.76 -13.46 -15.09
C LYS A 24 -1.18 -13.07 -16.45
N GLU A 25 -0.85 -14.05 -17.29
CA GLU A 25 -0.35 -13.83 -18.64
C GLU A 25 -1.45 -13.33 -19.58
N LEU A 26 -2.68 -13.83 -19.44
CA LEU A 26 -3.85 -13.30 -20.15
C LEU A 26 -4.05 -11.81 -19.84
N GLN A 27 -4.03 -11.41 -18.57
CA GLN A 27 -4.14 -10.00 -18.18
C GLN A 27 -2.98 -9.14 -18.72
N ARG A 28 -1.76 -9.69 -18.81
CA ARG A 28 -0.61 -8.99 -19.40
C ARG A 28 -0.79 -8.78 -20.90
N LEU A 29 -1.19 -9.82 -21.63
CA LEU A 29 -1.44 -9.76 -23.07
C LEU A 29 -2.61 -8.82 -23.38
N GLU A 30 -3.67 -8.81 -22.58
CA GLU A 30 -4.79 -7.90 -22.75
C GLU A 30 -4.38 -6.43 -22.55
N LYS A 31 -3.53 -6.14 -21.55
CA LYS A 31 -2.95 -4.79 -21.36
C LYS A 31 -2.09 -4.37 -22.56
N GLN A 32 -1.27 -5.28 -23.09
CA GLN A 32 -0.47 -5.02 -24.29
C GLN A 32 -1.34 -4.76 -25.52
N ARG A 33 -2.41 -5.54 -25.71
CA ARG A 33 -3.38 -5.34 -26.80
C ARG A 33 -4.10 -4.00 -26.69
N LYS A 34 -4.59 -3.64 -25.49
CA LYS A 34 -5.23 -2.33 -25.24
C LYS A 34 -4.27 -1.18 -25.51
N LEU A 35 -3.02 -1.29 -25.06
CA LEU A 35 -1.99 -0.29 -25.34
C LEU A 35 -1.73 -0.14 -26.85
N ALA A 36 -1.56 -1.25 -27.57
CA ALA A 36 -1.38 -1.24 -29.01
C ALA A 36 -2.57 -0.60 -29.75
N GLN A 37 -3.81 -0.91 -29.33
CA GLN A 37 -5.02 -0.29 -29.87
C GLN A 37 -5.06 1.22 -29.62
N THR A 38 -4.71 1.69 -28.41
CA THR A 38 -4.68 3.12 -28.11
C THR A 38 -3.61 3.87 -28.91
N LEU A 39 -2.44 3.25 -29.13
CA LEU A 39 -1.37 3.84 -29.95
C LEU A 39 -1.77 3.90 -31.42
N ARG A 40 -2.42 2.85 -31.93
CA ARG A 40 -2.96 2.84 -33.30
C ARG A 40 -4.00 3.93 -33.49
N LEU A 41 -4.99 4.01 -32.59
CA LEU A 41 -6.00 5.07 -32.63
C LEU A 41 -5.39 6.47 -32.56
N LYS A 42 -4.28 6.62 -31.82
CA LYS A 42 -3.52 7.88 -31.74
C LYS A 42 -2.85 8.23 -33.06
N ALA A 43 -2.18 7.28 -33.70
CA ALA A 43 -1.60 7.48 -35.03
C ALA A 43 -2.68 7.82 -36.08
N ASP A 44 -3.79 7.06 -36.09
CA ASP A 44 -4.90 7.29 -37.03
C ASP A 44 -5.53 8.68 -36.84
N ALA A 45 -5.57 9.19 -35.60
CA ALA A 45 -6.14 10.51 -35.32
C ALA A 45 -5.18 11.68 -35.60
N GLU A 46 -3.87 11.48 -35.42
CA GLU A 46 -2.84 12.42 -35.86
C GLU A 46 -2.84 12.56 -37.39
N GLU A 47 -3.02 11.47 -38.13
CA GLU A 47 -3.14 11.47 -39.60
C GLU A 47 -4.41 12.18 -40.09
N ASN A 48 -5.54 11.97 -39.40
CA ASN A 48 -6.81 12.63 -39.72
C ASN A 48 -6.93 14.07 -39.18
N GLY A 49 -5.93 14.56 -38.43
CA GLY A 49 -5.93 15.89 -37.82
C GLY A 49 -7.02 16.08 -36.75
N VAL A 50 -7.50 14.99 -36.13
CA VAL A 50 -8.56 15.06 -35.11
C VAL A 50 -7.99 14.86 -33.71
N ASP A 51 -8.33 15.76 -32.80
CA ASP A 51 -7.96 15.68 -31.39
C ASP A 51 -8.68 14.52 -30.68
N LEU A 52 -7.92 13.47 -30.34
CA LEU A 52 -8.44 12.28 -29.64
C LEU A 52 -8.95 12.57 -28.24
N GLU A 53 -8.29 13.48 -27.52
CA GLU A 53 -8.65 13.77 -26.14
C GLU A 53 -9.99 14.50 -26.10
N ARG A 54 -10.22 15.37 -27.08
CA ARG A 54 -11.51 16.02 -27.30
C ARG A 54 -12.62 15.03 -27.66
N LYS A 55 -12.37 14.07 -28.55
CA LYS A 55 -13.35 13.00 -28.89
C LYS A 55 -13.70 12.16 -27.67
N LYS A 56 -12.70 11.75 -26.88
CA LYS A 56 -12.91 10.99 -25.63
C LYS A 56 -13.67 11.79 -24.57
N ALA A 57 -13.43 13.11 -24.50
CA ALA A 57 -14.16 13.99 -23.59
C ALA A 57 -15.65 14.08 -23.95
N TRP A 58 -16.02 13.97 -25.23
CA TRP A 58 -17.43 13.94 -25.66
C TRP A 58 -18.12 12.61 -25.35
N GLU A 59 -17.36 11.53 -25.22
CA GLU A 59 -17.88 10.20 -24.87
C GLU A 59 -18.16 10.02 -23.38
N TRP A 60 -17.81 11.00 -22.53
CA TRP A 60 -18.13 10.96 -21.12
C TRP A 60 -19.63 11.13 -20.87
N SER A 61 -20.25 10.05 -20.39
CA SER A 61 -21.63 10.09 -19.90
C SER A 61 -21.72 10.88 -18.59
N ILE A 62 -22.86 11.53 -18.36
CA ILE A 62 -23.15 12.29 -17.14
C ILE A 62 -22.95 11.41 -15.89
N GLU A 63 -23.42 10.16 -15.91
CA GLU A 63 -23.26 9.23 -14.79
C GLU A 63 -21.79 8.89 -14.50
N GLN A 64 -20.96 8.78 -15.54
CA GLN A 64 -19.53 8.53 -15.38
C GLN A 64 -18.84 9.75 -14.78
N ASN A 65 -19.24 10.95 -15.19
CA ASN A 65 -18.72 12.19 -14.64
C ASN A 65 -19.14 12.36 -13.16
N GLU A 66 -20.39 12.08 -12.80
CA GLU A 66 -20.87 12.12 -11.41
C GLU A 66 -20.15 11.10 -10.52
N GLN A 67 -19.94 9.86 -11.00
CA GLN A 67 -19.15 8.87 -10.28
C GLN A 67 -17.69 9.29 -10.12
N TRP A 68 -17.13 9.94 -11.14
CA TRP A 68 -15.78 10.48 -11.12
C TRP A 68 -15.65 11.63 -10.11
N GLU A 69 -16.57 12.59 -10.13
CA GLU A 69 -16.64 13.69 -9.16
C GLU A 69 -16.82 13.18 -7.73
N LYS A 70 -17.71 12.19 -7.53
CA LYS A 70 -17.86 11.52 -6.23
C LYS A 70 -16.57 10.85 -5.77
N LYS A 71 -15.81 10.26 -6.69
CA LYS A 71 -14.51 9.64 -6.40
C LYS A 71 -13.43 10.67 -6.10
N GLN A 72 -13.39 11.80 -6.82
CA GLN A 72 -12.49 12.91 -6.50
C GLN A 72 -12.82 13.51 -5.14
N ALA A 73 -14.09 13.81 -4.86
CA ALA A 73 -14.53 14.32 -3.56
C ALA A 73 -14.20 13.36 -2.41
N GLN A 74 -14.37 12.03 -2.61
CA GLN A 74 -13.93 11.04 -1.62
C GLN A 74 -12.41 11.01 -1.46
N LYS A 75 -11.65 11.19 -2.54
CA LYS A 75 -10.18 11.23 -2.48
C LYS A 75 -9.76 12.47 -1.71
N ASP A 76 -10.22 13.65 -2.10
CA ASP A 76 -9.91 14.94 -1.47
C ASP A 76 -10.27 14.95 0.02
N GLY A 77 -11.43 14.38 0.39
CA GLY A 77 -11.81 14.22 1.80
C GLY A 77 -10.94 13.24 2.59
N ASN A 78 -10.28 12.28 1.92
CA ASN A 78 -9.31 11.37 2.53
C ASN A 78 -7.86 11.87 2.40
N GLU A 79 -7.60 13.02 1.78
CA GLU A 79 -6.25 13.57 1.68
C GLU A 79 -5.76 14.06 3.04
N ASP A 80 -4.51 13.72 3.37
CA ASP A 80 -3.86 14.18 4.59
C ASP A 80 -3.51 15.67 4.41
N GLY A 81 -4.39 16.54 4.91
CA GLY A 81 -4.18 17.99 4.92
C GLY A 81 -2.99 18.43 5.79
N SER A 82 -2.82 19.75 5.94
CA SER A 82 -1.77 20.29 6.82
C SER A 82 -1.95 19.81 8.27
N PHE A 83 -0.83 19.63 8.97
CA PHE A 83 -0.85 19.27 10.38
C PHE A 83 -1.56 20.37 11.18
N SER A 84 -2.63 20.01 11.87
CA SER A 84 -3.40 20.92 12.74
C SER A 84 -3.00 20.73 14.20
N ASN A 85 -3.35 19.59 14.80
CA ASN A 85 -3.01 19.24 16.18
C ASN A 85 -2.69 17.74 16.31
N TYR A 86 -2.06 17.37 17.43
CA TYR A 86 -1.70 15.97 17.68
C TYR A 86 -2.92 15.06 17.86
N GLN A 87 -4.02 15.60 18.40
CA GLN A 87 -5.24 14.83 18.68
C GLN A 87 -5.95 14.41 17.39
N ASP A 88 -6.14 15.32 16.42
CA ASP A 88 -6.72 15.01 15.11
C ASP A 88 -5.86 14.01 14.36
N HIS A 89 -4.54 14.19 14.38
CA HIS A 89 -3.62 13.22 13.75
C HIS A 89 -3.71 11.83 14.40
N ALA A 90 -3.83 11.75 15.74
CA ALA A 90 -4.04 10.48 16.44
C ALA A 90 -5.38 9.83 16.08
N TRP A 91 -6.45 10.62 16.03
CA TRP A 91 -7.79 10.16 15.65
C TRP A 91 -7.85 9.65 14.20
N ARG A 92 -7.24 10.38 13.25
CA ARG A 92 -7.11 9.93 11.85
C ARG A 92 -6.35 8.61 11.74
N ARG A 93 -5.24 8.47 12.48
CA ARG A 93 -4.46 7.22 12.52
C ARG A 93 -5.28 6.07 13.11
N TYR A 94 -6.03 6.32 14.18
CA TYR A 94 -6.94 5.34 14.76
C TYR A 94 -8.00 4.87 13.75
N ASN A 95 -8.67 5.79 13.05
CA ASN A 95 -9.66 5.44 12.03
C ASN A 95 -9.05 4.67 10.86
N LYS A 96 -7.84 5.01 10.43
CA LYS A 96 -7.11 4.24 9.42
C LYS A 96 -6.77 2.83 9.91
N ASN A 97 -6.41 2.70 11.18
CA ASN A 97 -6.16 1.42 11.81
C ASN A 97 -7.43 0.56 11.87
N LEU A 98 -8.59 1.14 12.17
CA LEU A 98 -9.88 0.44 12.14
C LEU A 98 -10.23 -0.08 10.73
N ARG A 99 -10.01 0.74 9.70
CA ARG A 99 -10.28 0.34 8.29
C ARG A 99 -9.36 -0.78 7.81
N THR A 100 -8.17 -0.91 8.40
CA THR A 100 -7.17 -1.90 7.98
C THR A 100 -7.22 -3.19 8.79
N THR A 101 -7.65 -3.14 10.05
CA THR A 101 -7.86 -4.32 10.89
C THR A 101 -9.12 -5.06 10.46
N LYS A 102 -8.96 -6.22 9.85
CA LYS A 102 -10.08 -7.12 9.56
C LYS A 102 -10.26 -8.08 10.75
N PRO A 103 -11.47 -8.18 11.33
CA PRO A 103 -11.74 -9.15 12.39
C PRO A 103 -11.77 -10.58 11.82
N ASP A 104 -11.32 -11.55 12.62
CA ASP A 104 -11.47 -12.97 12.32
C ASP A 104 -12.82 -13.46 12.87
N LEU A 105 -13.79 -13.59 11.97
CA LEU A 105 -15.16 -13.98 12.32
C LEU A 105 -15.25 -15.43 12.78
N ILE A 106 -14.38 -16.31 12.29
CA ILE A 106 -14.42 -17.74 12.63
C ILE A 106 -13.93 -17.93 14.06
N ALA A 107 -12.81 -17.31 14.42
CA ALA A 107 -12.28 -17.37 15.79
C ALA A 107 -13.28 -16.75 16.80
N TYR A 108 -13.90 -15.63 16.44
CA TYR A 108 -14.94 -15.00 17.26
C TYR A 108 -16.17 -15.90 17.44
N ASN A 109 -16.67 -16.51 16.37
CA ASN A 109 -17.82 -17.41 16.46
C ASN A 109 -17.53 -18.65 17.32
N LYS A 110 -16.31 -19.22 17.25
CA LYS A 110 -15.90 -20.32 18.15
C LYS A 110 -15.91 -19.92 19.62
N GLN A 111 -15.35 -18.74 19.93
CA GLN A 111 -15.38 -18.20 21.30
C GLN A 111 -16.84 -17.98 21.75
N LYS A 112 -17.68 -17.48 20.85
CA LYS A 112 -19.11 -17.27 21.12
C LYS A 112 -19.88 -18.58 21.34
N GLU A 113 -19.63 -19.62 20.56
CA GLU A 113 -20.21 -20.96 20.78
C GLU A 113 -19.85 -21.48 22.17
N SER A 114 -18.56 -21.40 22.54
CA SER A 114 -18.07 -21.88 23.84
C SER A 114 -18.65 -21.11 25.03
N ALA A 115 -18.79 -19.79 24.91
CA ALA A 115 -19.37 -18.92 25.91
C ALA A 115 -20.86 -19.21 26.14
N LEU A 116 -21.61 -19.46 25.06
CA LEU A 116 -23.04 -19.72 25.13
C LEU A 116 -23.37 -21.20 25.41
N GLY A 117 -22.36 -22.08 25.55
CA GLY A 117 -22.55 -23.52 25.78
C GLY A 117 -23.16 -24.25 24.58
N LEU A 118 -23.02 -23.69 23.38
CA LEU A 118 -23.56 -24.23 22.15
C LEU A 118 -22.66 -25.36 21.62
N ALA A 119 -23.25 -26.37 20.98
CA ALA A 119 -22.50 -27.48 20.39
C ALA A 119 -21.50 -26.96 19.32
N PRO A 120 -20.26 -27.48 19.29
CA PRO A 120 -19.23 -26.98 18.38
C PRO A 120 -19.65 -27.15 16.92
N GLY A 121 -19.52 -26.10 16.12
CA GLY A 121 -19.85 -26.11 14.69
C GLY A 121 -21.25 -25.63 14.32
N THR A 122 -21.96 -24.97 15.23
CA THR A 122 -23.31 -24.40 14.99
C THR A 122 -23.28 -23.00 14.36
N LEU A 123 -22.31 -22.16 14.70
CA LEU A 123 -22.04 -20.83 14.13
C LEU A 123 -20.85 -20.82 13.16
N VAL A 124 -20.04 -21.87 13.15
CA VAL A 124 -18.92 -22.05 12.22
C VAL A 124 -19.29 -23.06 11.14
N PRO A 125 -19.26 -22.68 9.84
CA PRO A 125 -19.55 -23.61 8.75
C PRO A 125 -18.64 -24.84 8.80
N ALA A 126 -19.23 -26.03 8.67
CA ALA A 126 -18.50 -27.30 8.56
C ALA A 126 -17.60 -27.26 7.31
N GLY A 127 -16.31 -26.96 7.51
CA GLY A 127 -15.33 -26.76 6.44
C GLY A 127 -14.44 -25.51 6.61
N ALA A 128 -14.79 -24.60 7.52
CA ALA A 128 -13.95 -23.46 7.88
C ALA A 128 -12.78 -23.90 8.79
N THR A 129 -11.68 -24.34 8.18
CA THR A 129 -10.43 -24.69 8.87
C THR A 129 -9.53 -23.45 8.96
N ASN A 130 -9.51 -22.82 10.13
CA ASN A 130 -8.38 -21.98 10.50
C ASN A 130 -7.37 -22.88 11.23
N ASP A 131 -6.17 -22.99 10.66
CA ASP A 131 -5.00 -23.76 11.13
C ASP A 131 -4.31 -23.13 12.36
N SER A 132 -5.09 -22.46 13.21
CA SER A 132 -4.61 -21.82 14.43
C SER A 132 -5.55 -22.21 15.56
N LEU A 133 -5.46 -23.50 15.92
CA LEU A 133 -6.27 -24.11 16.97
C LEU A 133 -5.37 -24.43 18.18
N ALA A 134 -5.16 -23.44 19.03
CA ALA A 134 -4.88 -23.70 20.45
C ALA A 134 -6.14 -23.29 21.22
N ALA A 135 -6.98 -24.28 21.51
CA ALA A 135 -8.08 -24.14 22.44
C ALA A 135 -7.51 -23.92 23.85
N ALA A 136 -7.21 -22.67 24.19
CA ALA A 136 -7.05 -22.28 25.59
C ALA A 136 -8.45 -22.16 26.21
N GLY A 137 -9.08 -23.32 26.41
CA GLY A 137 -10.26 -23.44 27.27
C GLY A 137 -9.84 -23.18 28.70
N SER A 138 -9.70 -21.91 29.08
CA SER A 138 -9.64 -21.55 30.50
C SER A 138 -11.08 -21.53 30.99
N SER A 139 -11.54 -22.65 31.55
CA SER A 139 -12.73 -22.69 32.38
C SER A 139 -12.50 -21.76 33.58
N LYS A 140 -12.86 -20.48 33.43
CA LYS A 140 -12.72 -19.52 34.53
C LYS A 140 -13.81 -19.75 35.55
N SER A 141 -13.38 -20.00 36.77
CA SER A 141 -14.25 -20.20 37.92
C SER A 141 -15.06 -18.95 38.24
N GLY A 142 -16.40 -19.08 38.25
CA GLY A 142 -17.28 -18.13 38.94
C GLY A 142 -18.20 -17.26 38.07
N LEU A 143 -18.09 -17.31 36.73
CA LEU A 143 -18.99 -16.59 35.82
C LEU A 143 -19.64 -17.55 34.81
N SER A 144 -20.87 -17.24 34.38
CA SER A 144 -21.48 -17.93 33.24
C SER A 144 -20.65 -17.66 31.99
N GLY A 145 -20.58 -18.60 31.05
CA GLY A 145 -19.81 -18.38 29.82
C GLY A 145 -20.30 -17.17 29.01
N ALA A 146 -21.61 -16.86 29.10
CA ALA A 146 -22.21 -15.69 28.47
C ALA A 146 -21.69 -14.38 29.09
N GLU A 147 -21.56 -14.32 30.41
CA GLU A 147 -21.01 -13.17 31.13
C GLU A 147 -19.51 -13.00 30.93
N ASP A 148 -18.79 -14.08 30.62
CA ASP A 148 -17.38 -13.98 30.23
C ASP A 148 -17.20 -13.37 28.83
N LEU A 149 -18.16 -13.55 27.92
CA LEU A 149 -18.15 -12.96 26.58
C LEU A 149 -18.67 -11.51 26.58
N TYR A 150 -19.71 -11.23 27.36
CA TYR A 150 -20.37 -9.92 27.46
C TYR A 150 -20.07 -9.23 28.80
N ARG A 151 -18.79 -9.02 29.07
CA ARG A 151 -18.34 -8.37 30.32
C ARG A 151 -18.83 -6.91 30.41
N SER A 152 -19.44 -6.55 31.54
CA SER A 152 -19.77 -5.17 31.88
C SER A 152 -18.65 -4.49 32.69
N SER A 153 -18.74 -3.19 32.90
CA SER A 153 -17.79 -2.43 33.74
C SER A 153 -17.70 -2.93 35.19
N GLU A 154 -18.71 -3.64 35.67
CA GLU A 154 -18.82 -4.15 37.05
C GLU A 154 -18.29 -5.59 37.20
N THR A 155 -17.90 -6.23 36.10
CA THR A 155 -17.42 -7.63 36.13
C THR A 155 -15.99 -7.69 36.66
N MET A 156 -15.79 -8.20 37.88
CA MET A 156 -14.52 -8.17 38.64
C MET A 156 -13.39 -9.05 38.05
N SER A 157 -13.64 -9.89 37.04
CA SER A 157 -12.59 -10.68 36.38
C SER A 157 -11.78 -9.80 35.43
N TYR A 158 -10.59 -9.38 35.84
CA TYR A 158 -9.60 -8.68 35.01
C TYR A 158 -8.24 -9.36 35.10
N GLY A 159 -7.52 -9.46 33.97
CA GLY A 159 -6.16 -10.03 33.92
C GLY A 159 -6.07 -11.52 33.56
N ASP A 160 -7.19 -12.20 33.38
CA ASP A 160 -7.20 -13.65 33.10
C ASP A 160 -7.09 -14.01 31.60
N HIS A 161 -7.02 -13.02 30.69
CA HIS A 161 -6.94 -13.26 29.25
C HIS A 161 -5.49 -13.52 28.82
N LYS A 162 -5.22 -14.75 28.37
CA LYS A 162 -3.93 -15.16 27.81
C LYS A 162 -4.12 -15.38 26.30
N PRO A 163 -3.78 -14.38 25.45
CA PRO A 163 -3.93 -14.52 24.01
C PRO A 163 -3.02 -15.63 23.47
N SER A 164 -3.39 -16.22 22.34
CA SER A 164 -2.50 -17.14 21.62
C SER A 164 -1.28 -16.39 21.07
N ASP A 165 -0.16 -17.10 20.94
CA ASP A 165 1.08 -16.56 20.40
C ASP A 165 0.88 -15.97 18.99
N ASP A 166 0.13 -16.65 18.13
CA ASP A 166 -0.26 -16.13 16.80
C ASP A 166 -1.06 -14.81 16.86
N ALA A 167 -1.92 -14.63 17.88
CA ALA A 167 -2.60 -13.34 18.06
C ALA A 167 -1.62 -12.23 18.47
N VAL A 168 -0.63 -12.54 19.30
CA VAL A 168 0.45 -11.62 19.67
C VAL A 168 1.30 -11.28 18.45
N ASP A 169 1.67 -12.27 17.64
CA ASP A 169 2.45 -12.08 16.41
C ASP A 169 1.74 -11.22 15.37
N ARG A 170 0.42 -11.35 15.22
CA ARG A 170 -0.37 -10.47 14.36
C ARG A 170 -0.31 -9.02 14.83
N VAL A 171 -0.37 -8.78 16.14
CA VAL A 171 -0.24 -7.44 16.73
C VAL A 171 1.19 -6.91 16.56
N MET A 172 2.21 -7.70 16.88
CA MET A 172 3.62 -7.31 16.73
C MET A 172 3.97 -7.01 15.27
N SER A 173 3.49 -7.84 14.34
CA SER A 173 3.65 -7.61 12.90
C SER A 173 3.00 -6.31 12.46
N LYS A 174 1.81 -5.99 12.96
CA LYS A 174 1.13 -4.72 12.67
C LYS A 174 1.89 -3.53 13.25
N ILE A 175 2.32 -3.61 14.51
CA ILE A 175 3.10 -2.57 15.18
C ILE A 175 4.40 -2.33 14.44
N ASN A 176 5.13 -3.39 14.06
CA ASN A 176 6.36 -3.29 13.28
C ASN A 176 6.12 -2.68 11.91
N LYS A 177 5.03 -3.05 11.23
CA LYS A 177 4.64 -2.42 9.96
C LYS A 177 4.35 -0.93 10.14
N GLU A 178 3.61 -0.54 11.18
CA GLU A 178 3.34 0.88 11.48
C GLU A 178 4.61 1.64 11.87
N TRP A 179 5.49 1.01 12.65
CA TRP A 179 6.79 1.57 13.03
C TRP A 179 7.67 1.78 11.80
N VAL A 180 7.74 0.82 10.87
CA VAL A 180 8.49 0.98 9.61
C VAL A 180 7.87 2.07 8.72
N LEU A 181 6.54 2.17 8.65
CA LEU A 181 5.88 3.23 7.88
C LEU A 181 6.14 4.63 8.45
N THR A 182 6.25 4.75 9.77
CA THR A 182 6.46 6.02 10.48
C THR A 182 7.95 6.40 10.60
N HIS A 183 8.79 5.45 11.02
CA HIS A 183 10.21 5.60 11.38
C HIS A 183 11.19 4.90 10.41
N GLY A 184 10.75 3.89 9.65
CA GLY A 184 11.59 3.10 8.75
C GLY A 184 12.21 3.90 7.60
N ALA A 185 11.74 5.12 7.34
CA ALA A 185 12.45 6.09 6.51
C ALA A 185 13.85 6.48 7.08
N ARG A 186 14.15 6.18 8.36
CA ARG A 186 15.43 6.49 9.02
C ARG A 186 16.24 5.22 9.37
N CYS A 187 15.62 4.11 9.76
CA CYS A 187 16.34 2.90 10.20
C CYS A 187 16.82 1.96 9.07
N ALA A 188 16.05 1.78 7.99
CA ALA A 188 16.49 0.96 6.85
C ALA A 188 17.73 1.56 6.13
N ILE A 189 18.07 2.82 6.43
CA ILE A 189 19.27 3.51 5.93
C ILE A 189 20.54 3.02 6.64
N SER A 190 20.47 2.62 7.91
CA SER A 190 21.67 2.21 8.67
C SER A 190 22.04 0.75 8.43
N SER A 191 21.06 -0.16 8.45
CA SER A 191 21.31 -1.60 8.32
C SER A 191 21.73 -2.01 6.91
N ILE A 192 21.16 -1.38 5.88
CA ILE A 192 21.53 -1.66 4.49
C ILE A 192 22.89 -1.03 4.14
N LEU A 193 23.23 0.13 4.72
CA LEU A 193 24.55 0.75 4.49
C LEU A 193 25.68 -0.05 5.15
N LEU A 194 25.45 -0.64 6.34
CA LEU A 194 26.40 -1.55 6.97
C LEU A 194 26.56 -2.88 6.21
N PHE A 195 25.50 -3.38 5.58
CA PHE A 195 25.55 -4.62 4.80
C PHE A 195 26.15 -4.42 3.40
N VAL A 196 25.93 -3.25 2.76
CA VAL A 196 26.42 -2.93 1.40
C VAL A 196 27.85 -2.39 1.40
N LEU A 197 28.35 -1.84 2.52
CA LEU A 197 29.76 -1.44 2.63
C LEU A 197 30.73 -2.63 2.81
N GLY A 198 30.21 -3.87 2.90
CA GLY A 198 31.01 -5.10 2.96
C GLY A 198 31.30 -5.75 1.59
N GLU A 199 30.54 -5.44 0.55
CA GLU A 199 30.75 -5.99 -0.79
C GLU A 199 30.54 -4.91 -1.85
N GLY A 200 31.58 -4.62 -2.61
CA GLY A 200 31.53 -3.66 -3.71
C GLY A 200 30.57 -4.14 -4.80
N ALA A 201 29.38 -3.54 -4.88
CA ALA A 201 28.46 -3.73 -5.99
C ALA A 201 27.72 -2.45 -6.40
N ILE A 202 27.87 -2.15 -7.69
CA ILE A 202 27.14 -1.24 -8.57
C ILE A 202 25.70 -0.87 -8.16
N ALA A 203 25.43 0.44 -8.24
CA ALA A 203 24.12 1.06 -8.05
C ALA A 203 23.07 0.43 -8.99
N GLY A 204 22.23 -0.45 -8.44
CA GLY A 204 21.21 -1.19 -9.17
C GLY A 204 20.81 -2.54 -8.53
N ALA A 205 21.63 -3.08 -7.64
CA ALA A 205 21.40 -4.39 -7.00
C ALA A 205 20.43 -4.36 -5.79
N VAL A 206 20.24 -3.20 -5.15
CA VAL A 206 19.45 -3.04 -3.91
C VAL A 206 17.96 -3.43 -4.05
N PRO A 207 17.25 -3.15 -5.17
CA PRO A 207 15.86 -3.57 -5.32
C PRO A 207 15.70 -5.09 -5.48
N LYS A 208 16.59 -5.73 -6.24
CA LYS A 208 16.54 -7.19 -6.52
C LYS A 208 16.86 -8.03 -5.28
N ALA A 209 17.83 -7.60 -4.46
CA ALA A 209 18.17 -8.31 -3.21
C ALA A 209 17.05 -8.25 -2.16
N CYS A 210 16.30 -7.14 -2.10
CA CYS A 210 15.17 -7.00 -1.18
C CYS A 210 13.93 -7.82 -1.62
N GLU A 211 13.73 -8.02 -2.92
CA GLU A 211 12.68 -8.88 -3.48
C GLU A 211 12.98 -10.38 -3.26
N ALA A 212 14.26 -10.78 -3.35
CA ALA A 212 14.71 -12.15 -3.11
C ALA A 212 14.57 -12.61 -1.63
N LEU A 213 14.57 -11.69 -0.67
CA LEU A 213 14.43 -11.96 0.76
C LEU A 213 12.98 -11.83 1.27
N GLY A 214 11.98 -11.73 0.37
CA GLY A 214 10.56 -11.67 0.74
C GLY A 214 10.13 -10.41 1.52
N PHE A 215 11.04 -9.46 1.76
CA PHE A 215 10.76 -8.24 2.49
C PHE A 215 10.17 -7.21 1.52
N LYS A 216 8.83 -7.15 1.44
CA LYS A 216 8.12 -6.07 0.72
C LYS A 216 8.40 -4.74 1.42
N LEU A 217 9.50 -4.06 1.04
CA LEU A 217 9.71 -2.65 1.35
C LEU A 217 8.49 -1.88 0.85
N THR A 218 7.65 -1.45 1.80
CA THR A 218 6.42 -0.73 1.48
C THR A 218 6.74 0.52 0.66
N SER A 219 5.90 0.81 -0.33
CA SER A 219 6.08 1.90 -1.30
C SER A 219 6.30 3.28 -0.66
N SER A 220 5.94 3.49 0.60
CA SER A 220 6.14 4.77 1.30
C SER A 220 7.60 5.03 1.70
N VAL A 221 8.36 3.98 2.05
CA VAL A 221 9.79 4.09 2.41
C VAL A 221 10.62 4.39 1.16
N THR A 222 10.26 3.77 0.03
CA THR A 222 10.90 4.06 -1.26
C THR A 222 10.54 5.45 -1.78
N ASN A 223 9.32 5.94 -1.54
CA ASN A 223 8.89 7.27 -1.99
C ASN A 223 9.59 8.41 -1.22
N ARG A 224 9.78 8.27 0.10
CA ARG A 224 10.54 9.26 0.91
C ARG A 224 12.03 9.30 0.52
N ARG A 225 12.62 8.16 0.13
CA ARG A 225 14.00 8.08 -0.38
C ARG A 225 14.14 8.78 -1.73
N ARG A 226 13.25 8.49 -2.69
CA ARG A 226 13.22 9.16 -4.00
C ARG A 226 13.14 10.68 -3.89
N LYS A 227 12.30 11.19 -2.98
CA LYS A 227 12.18 12.65 -2.78
C LYS A 227 13.43 13.28 -2.15
N LYS A 228 14.22 12.51 -1.39
CA LYS A 228 15.49 13.01 -0.83
C LYS A 228 16.58 13.07 -1.89
N ASP A 229 16.62 12.11 -2.80
CA ASP A 229 17.65 12.02 -3.83
C ASP A 229 17.34 12.97 -5.02
N SER A 230 16.07 13.19 -5.34
CA SER A 230 15.66 14.15 -6.39
C SER A 230 15.97 15.62 -6.07
N ASP A 231 15.97 15.98 -4.79
CA ASP A 231 16.26 17.37 -4.36
C ASP A 231 17.73 17.75 -4.61
N ASP A 232 18.62 16.77 -4.90
CA ASP A 232 20.08 16.96 -4.98
C ASP A 232 20.64 17.01 -6.41
N GLU A 233 19.85 16.64 -7.42
CA GLU A 233 20.35 16.43 -8.79
C GLU A 233 20.04 17.60 -9.74
N SER A 234 19.19 18.55 -9.32
CA SER A 234 18.65 19.62 -10.18
C SER A 234 19.03 21.04 -9.73
N GLY A 235 19.76 21.23 -8.63
CA GLY A 235 20.00 22.56 -8.07
C GLY A 235 21.45 22.82 -7.67
N ASP A 236 21.84 24.10 -7.70
CA ASP A 236 23.16 24.54 -7.26
C ASP A 236 23.40 24.20 -5.78
N VAL A 237 24.60 23.67 -5.49
CA VAL A 237 24.97 23.26 -4.14
C VAL A 237 25.30 24.48 -3.29
N THR A 238 24.32 24.97 -2.54
CA THR A 238 24.43 26.14 -1.65
C THR A 238 25.00 25.81 -0.25
N TYR A 239 25.53 24.61 -0.02
CA TYR A 239 25.92 24.14 1.31
C TYR A 239 27.22 23.33 1.31
N ILE A 240 27.98 23.46 2.40
CA ILE A 240 29.24 22.72 2.62
C ILE A 240 29.03 21.48 3.49
N ASN A 241 28.16 21.56 4.51
CA ASN A 241 27.85 20.47 5.44
C ASN A 241 26.36 20.09 5.36
N LYS A 242 26.02 18.83 5.64
CA LYS A 242 24.64 18.35 5.82
C LYS A 242 23.82 19.13 6.84
N ARG A 243 24.42 19.62 7.94
CA ARG A 243 23.72 20.53 8.89
C ARG A 243 23.40 21.87 8.23
N ASN A 244 24.37 22.42 7.48
CA ASN A 244 24.18 23.66 6.72
C ASN A 244 23.07 23.49 5.67
N LYS A 245 23.01 22.35 4.97
CA LYS A 245 21.91 22.00 4.05
C LYS A 245 20.53 22.08 4.71
N VAL A 246 20.38 21.46 5.88
CA VAL A 246 19.09 21.45 6.60
C VAL A 246 18.74 22.86 7.08
N PHE A 247 19.74 23.64 7.47
CA PHE A 247 19.56 25.04 7.84
C PHE A 247 19.11 25.89 6.63
N ASN A 248 19.81 25.83 5.50
CA ASN A 248 19.44 26.52 4.27
C ASN A 248 18.04 26.10 3.79
N LYS A 249 17.70 24.80 3.87
CA LYS A 249 16.34 24.32 3.57
C LYS A 249 15.29 24.85 4.54
N LYS A 250 15.64 25.11 5.81
CA LYS A 250 14.75 25.77 6.78
C LYS A 250 14.56 27.24 6.40
N VAL A 251 15.65 27.97 6.13
CA VAL A 251 15.62 29.37 5.70
C VAL A 251 14.77 29.52 4.44
N ALA A 252 15.00 28.68 3.44
CA ALA A 252 14.27 28.71 2.17
C ALA A 252 12.76 28.57 2.36
N ARG A 253 12.29 27.71 3.28
CA ARG A 253 10.85 27.55 3.56
C ARG A 253 10.16 28.82 4.05
N TYR A 254 10.87 29.72 4.74
CA TYR A 254 10.29 30.94 5.30
C TYR A 254 10.58 32.17 4.44
N PHE A 255 11.81 32.31 3.93
CA PHE A 255 12.29 33.54 3.32
C PHE A 255 12.22 33.57 1.80
N ASP A 256 12.20 32.41 1.12
CA ASP A 256 12.17 32.38 -0.35
C ASP A 256 10.93 33.06 -0.93
N LYS A 257 9.82 33.15 -0.17
CA LYS A 257 8.64 33.89 -0.62
C LYS A 257 8.93 35.40 -0.79
N TYR A 258 9.81 35.95 0.04
CA TYR A 258 10.10 37.38 0.12
C TYR A 258 11.37 37.79 -0.62
N THR A 259 12.30 36.85 -0.85
CA THR A 259 13.60 37.11 -1.49
C THR A 259 13.64 36.67 -2.95
N LYS A 260 12.49 36.38 -3.58
CA LYS A 260 12.41 35.95 -4.99
C LYS A 260 13.06 36.95 -5.94
N ASP A 261 12.78 38.24 -5.75
CA ASP A 261 13.27 39.30 -6.63
C ASP A 261 14.79 39.46 -6.49
N ILE A 262 15.31 39.33 -5.26
CA ILE A 262 16.75 39.34 -4.99
C ILE A 262 17.43 38.15 -5.67
N ARG A 263 16.82 36.95 -5.60
CA ARG A 263 17.34 35.75 -6.27
C ARG A 263 17.34 35.92 -7.80
N ALA A 264 16.25 36.41 -8.37
CA ALA A 264 16.14 36.67 -9.80
C ALA A 264 17.16 37.73 -10.28
N ASN A 265 17.40 38.78 -9.48
CA ASN A 265 18.41 39.79 -9.78
C ASN A 265 19.84 39.24 -9.73
N LEU A 266 20.13 38.32 -8.81
CA LEU A 266 21.42 37.62 -8.75
C LEU A 266 21.61 36.69 -9.95
N GLU A 267 20.58 35.94 -10.34
CA GLU A 267 20.59 35.08 -11.52
C GLU A 267 20.70 35.88 -12.83
N ARG A 268 20.16 37.12 -12.85
CA ARG A 268 20.28 38.07 -13.97
C ARG A 268 21.59 38.88 -13.97
N GLY A 269 22.46 38.70 -12.98
CA GLY A 269 23.78 39.34 -12.93
C GLY A 269 23.80 40.76 -12.37
N THR A 270 23.06 41.03 -11.28
CA THR A 270 23.13 42.28 -10.49
C THR A 270 23.03 43.58 -11.29
N ALA A 271 22.41 43.55 -12.46
CA ALA A 271 22.07 44.74 -13.23
C ALA A 271 20.77 45.33 -12.67
N LEU A 272 20.91 46.26 -11.73
CA LEU A 272 19.94 47.34 -11.54
C LEU A 272 20.15 48.38 -12.65
#